data_AF-A0A930B4M4-F1
#
_entry.id   AF-A0A930B4M4-F1
#
_cell.length_a   1.000
_cell.length_b   1.000
_cell.length_c   1.000
_cell.angle_alpha   90.00
_cell.angle_beta   90.00
_cell.angle_gamma   90.00
#
_symmetry.space_group_name_H-M   'P 1'
#
loop_
_entity.id
_entity.type
_entity.pdbx_description
1 polymer ?
#
loop_
_entity_poly.entity_id
_entity_poly.type
_entity_poly.pdbx_seq_one_letter_code
_entity_poly.pdbx_strand_id
1 'polypeptide(L)'
;MLVDFNTLEDTARVWIYPANRVLTSEELSQITTDLSEYLSTWASHGKSVRCAFQIRYDRFIVIAADENQHIGGCTLDELAHFIQDLERKHHLLLLDKMNVSYRHEDEIYYVPLVDFKKL
;
A
#
# COMPACT_ATOMS: atom_id res chain seq x y z
N MET A 1 3.79 15.04 -3.67
CA MET A 1 4.59 15.04 -4.90
C MET A 1 4.96 13.60 -5.19
N LEU A 2 4.37 13.05 -6.24
CA LEU A 2 4.67 11.71 -6.70
C LEU A 2 6.02 11.70 -7.45
N VAL A 3 6.89 10.75 -7.13
CA VAL A 3 8.21 10.58 -7.75
C VAL A 3 8.47 9.12 -8.13
N ASP A 4 9.55 8.84 -8.85
CA ASP A 4 9.95 7.46 -9.10
C ASP A 4 10.38 6.78 -7.79
N PHE A 5 9.93 5.53 -7.59
CA PHE A 5 10.15 4.80 -6.34
C PHE A 5 11.63 4.62 -5.99
N ASN A 6 12.51 4.46 -6.99
CA ASN A 6 13.95 4.29 -6.77
C ASN A 6 14.67 5.61 -6.49
N THR A 7 13.96 6.73 -6.44
CA THR A 7 14.51 8.06 -6.15
C THR A 7 14.16 8.58 -4.76
N LEU A 8 13.49 7.76 -3.95
CA LEU A 8 13.28 8.00 -2.53
C LEU A 8 14.55 7.70 -1.74
N GLU A 9 14.68 8.31 -0.55
CA GLU A 9 15.80 8.04 0.35
C GLU A 9 15.74 6.62 0.92
N ASP A 10 16.89 6.02 1.27
CA ASP A 10 16.93 4.69 1.91
C ASP A 10 16.25 4.66 3.30
N THR A 11 16.07 5.83 3.90
CA THR A 11 15.35 6.06 5.15
C THR A 11 13.84 6.28 4.94
N ALA A 12 13.35 6.23 3.70
CA ALA A 12 11.95 6.43 3.41
C ALA A 12 11.09 5.44 4.20
N ARG A 13 10.00 5.96 4.76
CA ARG A 13 9.02 5.16 5.47
C ARG A 13 8.15 4.43 4.47
N VAL A 14 7.95 3.13 4.68
CA VAL A 14 7.20 2.25 3.77
C VAL A 14 5.96 1.68 4.48
N TRP A 15 4.83 1.72 3.79
CA TRP A 15 3.59 1.02 4.15
C TRP A 15 3.28 -0.02 3.07
N ILE A 16 2.96 -1.24 3.52
CA ILE A 16 2.64 -2.37 2.64
C ILE A 16 1.24 -2.86 2.98
N TYR A 17 0.39 -2.92 1.96
CA TYR A 17 -1.00 -3.38 2.05
C TYR A 17 -1.17 -4.60 1.16
N PRO A 18 -1.02 -5.82 1.72
CA PRO A 18 -1.24 -7.05 0.96
C PRO A 18 -2.74 -7.30 0.76
N ALA A 19 -3.15 -7.43 -0.50
CA ALA A 19 -4.51 -7.86 -0.81
C ALA A 19 -4.73 -9.33 -0.44
N ASN A 20 -5.94 -9.65 0.03
CA ASN A 20 -6.38 -11.02 0.32
C ASN A 20 -6.33 -11.96 -0.89
N ARG A 21 -6.41 -11.42 -2.11
CA ARG A 21 -6.28 -12.16 -3.37
C ARG A 21 -5.39 -11.44 -4.37
N VAL A 22 -5.04 -12.13 -5.45
CA VAL A 22 -4.41 -11.50 -6.62
C VAL A 22 -5.39 -10.54 -7.26
N LEU A 23 -4.89 -9.37 -7.64
CA LEU A 23 -5.60 -8.31 -8.33
C LEU A 23 -5.67 -8.63 -9.83
N THR A 24 -6.83 -8.39 -10.42
CA THR A 24 -7.01 -8.50 -11.87
C THR A 24 -6.33 -7.34 -12.59
N SER A 25 -6.06 -7.47 -13.90
CA SER A 25 -5.46 -6.39 -14.69
C SER A 25 -6.30 -5.10 -14.69
N GLU A 26 -7.63 -5.23 -14.63
CA GLU A 26 -8.53 -4.08 -14.52
C GLU A 26 -8.39 -3.39 -13.16
N GLU A 27 -8.39 -4.16 -12.07
CA GLU A 27 -8.17 -3.61 -10.72
C GLU A 27 -6.80 -2.96 -10.57
N LEU A 28 -5.74 -3.58 -11.12
CA LEU A 28 -4.41 -2.99 -11.13
C LEU A 28 -4.41 -1.63 -11.83
N SER A 29 -5.05 -1.52 -13.00
CA SER A 29 -5.14 -0.26 -13.72
C SER A 29 -5.91 0.79 -12.92
N GLN A 30 -7.05 0.44 -12.32
CA GLN A 30 -7.88 1.37 -11.56
C GLN A 30 -7.19 1.83 -10.26
N ILE A 31 -6.62 0.89 -9.49
CA ILE A 31 -5.89 1.19 -8.26
C ILE A 31 -4.65 2.06 -8.55
N THR A 32 -3.94 1.80 -9.66
CA THR A 32 -2.79 2.62 -10.06
C THR A 32 -3.19 4.06 -10.35
N THR A 33 -4.33 4.27 -11.03
CA THR A 33 -4.87 5.61 -11.28
C THR A 33 -5.26 6.29 -9.97
N ASP A 34 -6.05 5.61 -9.13
CA ASP A 34 -6.52 6.15 -7.84
C ASP A 34 -5.33 6.53 -6.92
N LEU A 35 -4.31 5.66 -6.84
CA LEU A 35 -3.07 5.93 -6.08
C LEU A 35 -2.32 7.14 -6.63
N SER A 36 -2.20 7.25 -7.95
CA SER A 36 -1.50 8.36 -8.60
C SER A 36 -2.20 9.69 -8.31
N GLU A 37 -3.53 9.72 -8.42
CA GLU A 37 -4.35 10.91 -8.14
C GLU A 37 -4.25 11.30 -6.66
N TYR A 38 -4.44 10.35 -5.74
CA TYR A 38 -4.37 10.60 -4.31
C TYR A 38 -2.97 11.09 -3.88
N LEU A 39 -1.91 10.36 -4.23
CA LEU A 39 -0.53 10.67 -3.80
C LEU A 39 0.02 11.95 -4.46
N SER A 40 -0.53 12.36 -5.60
CA SER A 40 -0.18 13.66 -6.20
C SER A 40 -0.60 14.84 -5.32
N THR A 41 -1.72 14.71 -4.61
CA THR A 41 -2.29 15.75 -3.73
C THR A 41 -1.95 15.55 -2.26
N TRP A 42 -1.34 14.40 -1.91
CA TRP A 42 -1.01 14.06 -0.52
C TRP A 42 -0.01 15.05 0.09
N ALA A 43 -0.39 15.59 1.25
CA ALA A 43 0.32 16.64 1.95
C ALA A 43 0.26 16.44 3.47
N SER A 44 1.32 16.84 4.17
CA SER A 44 1.36 16.87 5.63
C SER A 44 1.73 18.26 6.11
N HIS A 45 0.97 18.79 7.08
CA HIS A 45 1.14 20.16 7.59
C HIS A 45 1.20 21.23 6.48
N GLY A 46 0.41 21.05 5.43
CA GLY A 46 0.34 21.96 4.28
C GLY A 46 1.52 21.87 3.30
N LYS A 47 2.46 20.94 3.51
CA LYS A 47 3.58 20.68 2.60
C LYS A 47 3.34 19.38 1.84
N SER A 48 3.59 19.40 0.54
CA SER A 48 3.43 18.21 -0.29
C SER A 48 4.40 17.12 0.15
N VAL A 49 3.88 15.90 0.31
CA VAL A 49 4.69 14.76 0.73
C VAL A 49 5.39 14.15 -0.49
N ARG A 50 6.72 14.06 -0.46
CA ARG A 50 7.50 13.37 -1.50
C ARG A 50 7.33 11.88 -1.28
N CYS A 51 6.62 11.24 -2.21
CA CYS A 51 6.20 9.86 -2.07
C CYS A 51 6.20 9.14 -3.42
N ALA A 52 6.17 7.82 -3.34
CA ALA A 52 6.03 6.93 -4.48
C ALA A 52 5.19 5.72 -4.09
N PHE A 53 4.73 4.98 -5.09
CA PHE A 53 4.08 3.70 -4.86
C PHE A 53 4.52 2.68 -5.92
N GLN A 54 4.35 1.40 -5.58
CA GLN A 54 4.47 0.28 -6.49
C GLN A 54 3.43 -0.77 -6.15
N ILE A 55 2.94 -1.49 -7.17
CA ILE A 55 2.18 -2.72 -6.96
C ILE A 55 3.08 -3.89 -7.34
N ARG A 56 3.34 -4.79 -6.40
CA ARG A 56 4.24 -5.93 -6.58
C ARG A 56 3.45 -7.23 -6.54
N TYR A 57 3.83 -8.17 -7.40
CA TYR A 57 3.23 -9.50 -7.50
C TYR A 57 1.70 -9.49 -7.63
N ASP A 58 1.18 -8.43 -8.26
CA ASP A 58 -0.26 -8.18 -8.45
C ASP A 58 -1.08 -8.32 -7.16
N ARG A 59 -0.47 -8.00 -6.02
CA ARG A 59 -1.07 -8.22 -4.69
C ARG A 59 -0.69 -7.18 -3.66
N PHE A 60 0.57 -6.74 -3.65
CA PHE A 60 1.09 -5.87 -2.60
C PHE A 60 1.08 -4.43 -3.09
N ILE A 61 0.22 -3.61 -2.49
CA ILE A 61 0.27 -2.16 -2.68
C ILE A 61 1.32 -1.63 -1.71
N VAL A 62 2.41 -1.08 -2.25
CA VAL A 62 3.53 -0.54 -1.50
C VAL A 62 3.53 0.97 -1.69
N ILE A 63 3.44 1.72 -0.60
CA ILE A 63 3.52 3.18 -0.59
C ILE A 63 4.74 3.57 0.24
N ALA A 64 5.56 4.48 -0.28
CA ALA A 64 6.76 4.95 0.39
C ALA A 64 6.83 6.48 0.36
N ALA A 65 7.38 7.07 1.42
CA ALA A 65 7.55 8.53 1.52
C ALA A 65 8.77 8.90 2.35
N ASP A 66 9.42 10.01 1.98
CA ASP A 66 10.62 10.49 2.66
C ASP A 66 10.30 10.91 4.11
N GLU A 67 11.06 10.36 5.07
CA GLU A 67 10.79 10.52 6.50
C GLU A 67 11.04 11.95 7.00
N ASN A 68 11.89 12.71 6.30
CA ASN A 68 12.27 14.09 6.64
C ASN A 68 11.08 15.07 6.70
N GLN A 69 9.92 14.69 6.17
CA GLN A 69 8.74 15.55 6.06
C GLN A 69 7.77 15.45 7.24
N HIS A 70 8.09 14.67 8.28
CA HIS A 70 7.30 14.53 9.51
C HIS A 70 5.80 14.31 9.20
N ILE A 71 5.49 13.13 8.65
CA ILE A 71 4.12 12.76 8.33
C ILE A 71 3.32 12.60 9.64
N GLY A 72 2.47 13.60 9.91
CA GLY A 72 1.68 13.67 11.13
C GLY A 72 0.56 12.63 11.18
N GLY A 73 -0.01 12.43 12.38
CA GLY A 73 -1.09 11.45 12.63
C GLY A 73 -2.29 11.66 11.70
N CYS A 74 -2.77 12.89 11.54
CA CYS A 74 -3.91 13.19 10.66
C CYS A 74 -3.65 12.79 9.19
N THR A 75 -2.42 12.98 8.70
CA THR A 75 -2.04 12.58 7.34
C THR A 75 -1.99 11.05 7.19
N LEU A 76 -1.64 10.33 8.25
CA LEU A 76 -1.70 8.86 8.28
C LEU A 76 -3.15 8.35 8.36
N ASP A 77 -4.02 9.06 9.07
CA ASP A 77 -5.44 8.74 9.14
C ASP A 77 -6.09 8.92 7.76
N GLU A 78 -5.75 9.99 7.04
CA GLU A 78 -6.17 10.20 5.64
C GLU A 78 -5.69 9.06 4.73
N LEU A 79 -4.44 8.60 4.89
CA LEU A 79 -3.92 7.47 4.14
C LEU A 79 -4.70 6.19 4.46
N ALA A 80 -4.97 5.94 5.75
CA ALA A 80 -5.76 4.79 6.17
C ALA A 80 -7.18 4.81 5.59
N HIS A 81 -7.84 5.97 5.59
CA HIS A 81 -9.15 6.14 4.97
C HIS A 81 -9.12 5.91 3.47
N PHE A 82 -8.12 6.43 2.77
CA PHE A 82 -7.95 6.15 1.34
C PHE A 82 -7.81 4.65 1.06
N ILE A 83 -7.03 3.91 1.86
CA ILE A 83 -6.90 2.45 1.70
C ILE A 83 -8.24 1.74 1.99
N GLN A 84 -9.00 2.19 3.00
CA GLN A 84 -10.35 1.66 3.26
C GLN A 84 -11.31 1.89 2.10
N ASP A 85 -11.16 3.01 1.37
CA ASP A 85 -11.98 3.32 0.21
C ASP A 85 -11.66 2.36 -0.95
N LEU A 86 -10.38 2.05 -1.17
CA LEU A 86 -9.96 1.01 -2.12
C LEU A 86 -10.50 -0.37 -1.74
N GLU A 87 -10.46 -0.75 -0.46
CA GLU A 87 -11.06 -2.01 0.04
C GLU A 87 -12.54 -2.12 -0.35
N ARG A 88 -13.31 -1.05 -0.11
CA ARG A 88 -14.75 -1.04 -0.41
C ARG A 88 -15.02 -1.04 -1.92
N LYS A 89 -14.27 -0.25 -2.69
CA LYS A 89 -14.44 -0.11 -4.15
C LYS A 89 -14.15 -1.43 -4.88
N HIS A 90 -13.12 -2.16 -4.46
CA HIS A 90 -12.67 -3.39 -5.13
C HIS A 90 -13.05 -4.69 -4.40
N HIS A 91 -13.79 -4.59 -3.30
CA HIS A 91 -14.14 -5.73 -2.44
C HIS A 91 -12.92 -6.54 -2.00
N LEU A 92 -11.90 -5.83 -1.51
CA LEU A 92 -10.63 -6.39 -1.03
C LEU A 92 -10.51 -6.27 0.48
N LEU A 93 -9.58 -7.04 1.05
CA LEU A 93 -9.03 -6.80 2.38
C LEU A 93 -7.56 -6.39 2.22
N LEU A 94 -7.23 -5.19 2.67
CA LEU A 94 -5.92 -4.51 2.60
C LEU A 94 -5.40 -4.11 3.98
N LEU A 95 -6.28 -3.85 4.95
CA LEU A 95 -5.93 -3.45 6.32
C LEU A 95 -6.01 -4.59 7.33
N ASP A 96 -6.41 -5.78 6.91
CA ASP A 96 -6.49 -6.95 7.78
C ASP A 96 -5.08 -7.43 8.18
N LYS A 97 -4.77 -7.28 9.47
CA LYS A 97 -3.49 -7.70 10.07
C LYS A 97 -3.51 -9.13 10.64
N MET A 98 -4.62 -9.85 10.49
CA MET A 98 -4.80 -11.21 11.04
C MET A 98 -4.38 -12.32 10.07
N ASN A 99 -4.00 -11.96 8.85
CA ASN A 99 -3.60 -12.88 7.80
C ASN A 99 -2.12 -12.70 7.44
N VAL A 100 -1.51 -13.78 6.94
CA VAL A 100 -0.10 -13.84 6.55
C VAL A 100 -0.02 -14.11 5.06
N SER A 101 0.74 -13.28 4.36
CA SER A 101 1.20 -13.58 3.00
C SER A 101 2.63 -14.12 3.08
N TYR A 102 2.88 -15.30 2.52
CA TYR A 102 4.23 -15.88 2.47
C TYR A 102 4.50 -16.47 1.09
N ARG A 103 5.79 -16.49 0.71
CA ARG A 103 6.24 -17.13 -0.53
C ARG A 103 6.71 -18.54 -0.22
N HIS A 104 6.19 -19.51 -0.94
CA HIS A 104 6.68 -20.88 -0.94
C HIS A 104 6.92 -21.29 -2.39
N GLU A 105 8.15 -21.70 -2.67
CA GLU A 105 8.66 -21.82 -4.05
C GLU A 105 8.48 -20.50 -4.81
N ASP A 106 7.75 -20.52 -5.93
CA ASP A 106 7.49 -19.35 -6.78
C ASP A 106 6.08 -18.76 -6.60
N GLU A 107 5.28 -19.30 -5.66
CA GLU A 107 3.90 -18.86 -5.42
C GLU A 107 3.73 -18.08 -4.11
N ILE A 108 2.76 -17.16 -4.11
CA ILE A 108 2.42 -16.35 -2.94
C ILE A 108 1.10 -16.83 -2.36
N TYR A 109 1.18 -17.39 -1.15
CA TYR A 109 0.07 -17.90 -0.37
C TYR A 109 -0.45 -16.85 0.59
N TYR A 110 -1.77 -16.87 0.82
CA TYR A 110 -2.46 -16.02 1.79
C TYR A 110 -3.26 -16.90 2.73
N VAL A 111 -2.93 -16.89 4.02
CA VAL A 111 -3.58 -17.75 5.02
C VAL A 111 -3.83 -16.98 6.32
N PRO A 112 -4.84 -17.36 7.12
CA PRO A 112 -4.98 -16.84 8.48
C PRO A 112 -3.74 -17.13 9.32
N LEU A 113 -3.34 -16.19 10.19
CA LEU A 113 -2.16 -16.35 11.05
C LEU A 113 -2.24 -17.60 11.94
N VAL A 114 -3.46 -17.98 12.35
CA VAL A 114 -3.70 -19.17 13.17
C VAL A 114 -3.36 -20.46 12.42
N ASP A 115 -3.59 -20.49 11.11
CA ASP A 115 -3.29 -21.65 10.28
C ASP A 115 -1.83 -21.64 9.85
N PHE A 116 -1.25 -20.46 9.61
CA PHE A 116 0.19 -20.33 9.35
C PHE A 116 1.07 -20.95 10.45
N LYS A 117 0.67 -20.81 11.72
CA LYS A 117 1.41 -21.39 12.87
C LYS A 117 1.42 -22.94 12.90
N LYS A 118 0.59 -23.59 12.08
CA LYS A 118 0.47 -25.06 12.03
C LYS A 118 1.18 -25.67 10.81
N LEU A 119 1.61 -24.83 9.87
CA LEU A 119 2.44 -25.21 8.72
C LEU A 119 3.88 -25.41 9.16
#